data_AF-A0A416JM41-F1
#
_entry.id   AF-A0A416JM41-F1
#
_cell.length_a   1.000
_cell.length_b   1.000
_cell.length_c   1.000
_cell.angle_alpha   90.00
_cell.angle_beta   90.00
_cell.angle_gamma   90.00
#
_symmetry.space_group_name_H-M   'P 1'
#
loop_
_entity.id
_entity.type
_entity.pdbx_description
1 polymer ?
#
loop_
_entity_poly.entity_id
_entity_poly.type
_entity_poly.pdbx_seq_one_letter_code
_entity_poly.pdbx_strand_id
1 'polypeptide(L)'
;MQEFDYSNETSNDLYDVVDGLSYEEAVSAKAAIEKIKEEKEEKKVMKFKKWFNEALFPILNEFAAASGCCLKIDQDACGGMTVTLRSKYGVDITANQKQMHMAIAFADHIAVNKWSGADEVELTLIYGIPEED
;
A
#
# COMPACT_ATOMS: atom_id res chain seq x y z
N MET A 1 27.46 -10.54 6.62
CA MET A 1 26.32 -11.47 6.70
C MET A 1 25.42 -10.94 7.80
N GLN A 2 24.18 -10.59 7.48
CA GLN A 2 23.17 -10.23 8.48
C GLN A 2 22.26 -11.44 8.63
N GLU A 3 22.10 -11.91 9.86
CA GLU A 3 21.26 -13.03 10.23
C GLU A 3 20.12 -12.48 11.10
N PHE A 4 18.89 -12.87 10.79
CA PHE A 4 17.69 -12.43 11.50
C PHE A 4 17.00 -13.69 12.04
N ASP A 5 16.83 -13.74 13.36
CA ASP A 5 16.22 -14.85 14.08
C ASP A 5 14.73 -14.57 14.33
N TYR A 6 13.88 -15.49 13.89
CA TYR A 6 12.41 -15.43 13.97
C TYR A 6 11.82 -16.59 14.78
N SER A 7 12.65 -17.30 15.57
CA SER A 7 12.18 -18.41 16.40
C SER A 7 11.38 -17.89 17.60
N ASN A 8 10.06 -17.73 17.41
CA ASN A 8 9.14 -17.32 18.46
C ASN A 8 8.15 -18.47 18.74
N GLU A 9 8.18 -19.01 19.97
CA GLU A 9 7.11 -19.90 20.47
C GLU A 9 5.96 -19.04 21.00
N THR A 10 4.81 -19.11 20.36
CA THR A 10 3.58 -18.49 20.85
C THR A 10 2.82 -19.46 21.75
N SER A 11 2.80 -19.17 23.06
CA SER A 11 1.92 -19.82 24.02
C SER A 11 0.48 -19.37 23.79
N ASN A 12 -0.46 -20.30 23.58
CA ASN A 12 -1.86 -20.01 23.30
C ASN A 12 -2.75 -20.36 24.51
N ASP A 13 -2.70 -19.50 25.54
CA ASP A 13 -3.39 -19.60 26.84
C ASP A 13 -4.85 -19.07 26.79
N LEU A 14 -5.37 -18.79 25.59
CA LEU A 14 -6.65 -18.07 25.41
C LEU A 14 -7.89 -18.97 25.48
N TYR A 15 -7.78 -20.26 25.18
CA TYR A 15 -8.94 -21.15 25.09
C TYR A 15 -9.60 -21.40 26.45
N ASP A 16 -8.82 -21.57 27.52
CA ASP A 16 -9.34 -21.87 28.87
C ASP A 16 -10.08 -20.67 29.49
N VAL A 17 -9.75 -19.45 29.08
CA VAL A 17 -10.37 -18.22 29.58
C VAL A 17 -11.73 -17.96 28.94
N VAL A 18 -11.90 -18.32 27.66
CA VAL A 18 -13.13 -18.03 26.90
C VAL A 18 -14.34 -18.80 27.43
N ASP A 19 -14.15 -20.06 27.83
CA ASP A 19 -15.23 -20.91 28.35
C ASP A 19 -15.73 -20.49 29.74
N GLY A 20 -14.94 -19.68 30.46
CA GLY A 20 -15.29 -19.16 31.79
C GLY A 20 -16.01 -17.81 31.80
N LEU A 21 -16.16 -17.15 30.65
CA LEU A 21 -16.74 -15.80 30.57
C LEU A 21 -18.25 -15.82 30.77
N SER A 22 -18.75 -14.88 31.58
CA SER A 22 -20.17 -14.53 31.57
C SER A 22 -20.56 -13.82 30.26
N TYR A 23 -21.86 -13.70 30.00
CA TYR A 23 -22.36 -13.01 28.81
C TYR A 23 -21.86 -11.56 28.68
N GLU A 24 -21.85 -10.80 29.79
CA GLU A 24 -21.40 -9.40 29.78
C GLU A 24 -19.89 -9.29 29.51
N GLU A 25 -19.11 -10.22 30.07
CA GLU A 25 -17.67 -10.29 29.83
C GLU A 25 -17.36 -10.69 28.39
N ALA A 26 -18.12 -11.62 27.81
CA ALA A 26 -17.97 -12.03 26.42
C ALA A 26 -18.31 -10.89 25.44
N VAL A 27 -19.37 -10.12 25.69
CA VAL A 27 -19.71 -8.92 24.90
C VAL A 27 -18.60 -7.88 24.99
N SER A 28 -18.08 -7.63 26.20
CA SER A 28 -16.98 -6.68 26.41
C SER A 28 -15.69 -7.12 25.73
N ALA A 29 -15.35 -8.41 25.83
CA ALA A 29 -14.18 -9.00 25.18
C ALA A 29 -14.28 -8.90 23.66
N LYS A 30 -15.46 -9.20 23.07
CA LYS A 30 -15.70 -9.05 21.63
C LYS A 30 -15.45 -7.61 21.17
N ALA A 31 -16.03 -6.63 21.85
CA ALA A 31 -15.85 -5.22 21.51
C ALA A 31 -14.38 -4.77 21.61
N ALA A 32 -13.65 -5.25 22.62
CA ALA A 32 -12.22 -4.99 22.75
C ALA A 32 -11.41 -5.60 21.60
N ILE A 33 -11.71 -6.84 21.19
CA ILE A 33 -11.05 -7.52 20.07
C ILE A 33 -11.33 -6.79 18.75
N GLU A 34 -12.58 -6.38 18.50
CA GLU A 34 -12.96 -5.61 17.32
C GLU A 34 -12.18 -4.30 17.25
N LYS A 35 -12.12 -3.56 18.36
CA LYS A 35 -11.32 -2.33 18.46
C LYS A 35 -9.83 -2.57 18.20
N ILE A 36 -9.25 -3.63 18.76
CA ILE A 36 -7.84 -3.97 18.54
C ILE A 36 -7.58 -4.27 17.05
N LYS A 37 -8.51 -4.98 16.38
CA LYS A 37 -8.41 -5.26 14.95
C LYS A 37 -8.49 -3.98 14.12
N GLU A 38 -9.44 -3.11 14.42
CA GLU A 38 -9.57 -1.80 13.76
C GLU A 38 -8.30 -0.97 13.92
N GLU A 39 -7.79 -0.82 15.15
CA GLU A 39 -6.54 -0.10 15.41
C GLU A 39 -5.33 -0.72 14.71
N LYS A 40 -5.30 -2.06 14.56
CA LYS A 40 -4.25 -2.76 13.82
C LYS A 40 -4.29 -2.38 12.34
N GLU A 41 -5.47 -2.41 11.73
CA GLU A 41 -5.65 -2.05 10.31
C GLU A 41 -5.34 -0.57 10.07
N GLU A 42 -5.80 0.35 10.93
CA GLU A 42 -5.44 1.77 10.84
C GLU A 42 -3.92 1.99 10.90
N LYS A 43 -3.23 1.29 11.81
CA LYS A 43 -1.76 1.34 11.92
C LYS A 43 -1.08 0.82 10.66
N LYS A 44 -1.59 -0.24 10.02
CA LYS A 44 -1.07 -0.73 8.74
C LYS A 44 -1.20 0.32 7.65
N VAL A 45 -2.38 0.93 7.51
CA VAL A 45 -2.63 2.02 6.54
C VAL A 45 -1.66 3.19 6.77
N MET A 46 -1.48 3.62 8.01
CA MET A 46 -0.56 4.72 8.34
C MET A 46 0.90 4.38 8.02
N LYS A 47 1.35 3.15 8.35
CA LYS A 47 2.71 2.68 8.03
C LYS A 47 2.94 2.61 6.52
N PHE A 48 1.99 2.03 5.78
CA PHE A 48 2.07 1.93 4.33
C PHE A 48 2.12 3.31 3.67
N LYS A 49 1.23 4.23 4.06
CA LYS A 49 1.22 5.61 3.56
C LYS A 49 2.54 6.31 3.82
N LYS A 50 3.12 6.13 5.01
CA LYS A 50 4.43 6.68 5.35
C LYS A 50 5.52 6.12 4.44
N TRP A 51 5.58 4.79 4.29
CA TRP A 51 6.53 4.13 3.40
C TRP A 51 6.38 4.61 1.95
N PHE A 52 5.16 4.68 1.42
CA PHE A 52 4.89 5.16 0.07
C PHE A 52 5.41 6.59 -0.12
N ASN A 53 5.12 7.49 0.82
CA ASN A 53 5.54 8.88 0.74
C ASN A 53 7.06 9.08 0.87
N GLU A 54 7.74 8.22 1.63
CA GLU A 54 9.19 8.31 1.84
C GLU A 54 9.99 7.59 0.74
N ALA A 55 9.46 6.50 0.17
CA ALA A 55 10.18 5.65 -0.77
C ALA A 55 9.77 5.86 -2.24
N LEU A 56 8.46 5.85 -2.53
CA LEU A 56 7.97 5.84 -3.92
C LEU A 56 7.62 7.23 -4.43
N PHE A 57 6.98 8.06 -3.60
CA PHE A 57 6.58 9.41 -4.00
C PHE A 57 7.73 10.26 -4.56
N PRO A 58 8.94 10.29 -3.96
CA PRO A 58 10.05 11.08 -4.50
C PRO A 58 10.44 10.65 -5.91
N ILE A 59 10.48 9.33 -6.17
CA ILE A 59 10.83 8.74 -7.46
C ILE A 59 9.78 9.13 -8.52
N LEU A 60 8.50 8.96 -8.19
CA LEU A 60 7.37 9.25 -9.08
C LEU A 60 7.31 10.75 -9.40
N ASN A 61 7.52 11.60 -8.40
CA ASN A 61 7.49 13.06 -8.55
C ASN A 61 8.68 13.57 -9.38
N GLU A 62 9.89 13.06 -9.13
CA GLU A 62 11.07 13.41 -9.92
C GLU A 62 10.92 12.96 -11.39
N PHE A 63 10.44 11.73 -11.60
CA PHE A 63 10.17 11.23 -12.95
C PHE A 63 9.13 12.10 -13.67
N ALA A 64 8.04 12.45 -13.01
CA ALA A 64 7.00 13.30 -13.59
C ALA A 64 7.54 14.68 -13.98
N ALA A 65 8.33 15.31 -13.10
CA ALA A 65 8.96 16.60 -13.36
C ALA A 65 9.94 16.52 -14.54
N ALA A 66 10.76 15.47 -14.63
CA ALA A 66 11.75 15.30 -15.69
C ALA A 66 11.13 14.96 -17.06
N SER A 67 10.02 14.21 -17.06
CA SER A 67 9.31 13.77 -18.28
C SER A 67 8.21 14.73 -18.74
N GLY A 68 7.88 15.73 -17.93
CA GLY A 68 6.76 16.64 -18.19
C GLY A 68 5.39 15.98 -18.05
N CYS A 69 5.30 14.84 -17.35
CA CYS A 69 4.03 14.18 -17.07
C CYS A 69 3.26 14.93 -15.97
N CYS A 70 1.93 14.91 -16.06
CA CYS A 70 1.06 15.26 -14.95
C CYS A 70 0.95 14.06 -14.01
N LEU A 71 1.38 14.22 -12.76
CA LEU A 71 1.26 13.21 -11.70
C LEU A 71 0.01 13.46 -10.86
N LYS A 72 -0.82 12.42 -10.70
CA LYS A 72 -1.94 12.37 -9.76
C LYS A 72 -1.76 11.19 -8.82
N ILE A 73 -2.08 11.38 -7.54
CA ILE A 73 -2.05 10.31 -6.53
C ILE A 73 -3.38 10.37 -5.77
N ASP A 74 -4.10 9.26 -5.77
CA ASP A 74 -5.35 9.08 -5.04
C ASP A 74 -5.20 7.92 -4.05
N GLN A 75 -5.70 8.09 -2.82
CA GLN A 75 -5.76 7.01 -1.84
C GLN A 75 -7.19 6.44 -1.80
N ASP A 76 -7.33 5.13 -1.91
CA ASP A 76 -8.63 4.46 -1.83
C ASP A 76 -9.09 4.24 -0.37
N ALA A 77 -10.31 3.71 -0.21
CA ALA A 77 -10.92 3.47 1.11
C ALA A 77 -10.18 2.39 1.93
N CYS A 78 -9.47 1.47 1.28
CA CYS A 78 -8.67 0.44 1.92
C CYS A 78 -7.25 0.95 2.26
N GLY A 79 -6.90 2.17 1.86
CA GLY A 79 -5.60 2.79 2.10
C GLY A 79 -4.57 2.56 1.00
N GLY A 80 -4.92 1.84 -0.07
CA GLY A 80 -4.09 1.65 -1.26
C GLY A 80 -3.87 2.95 -2.02
N MET A 81 -2.77 3.05 -2.76
CA MET A 81 -2.37 4.23 -3.51
C MET A 81 -2.49 3.97 -5.01
N THR A 82 -3.30 4.78 -5.69
CA THR A 82 -3.37 4.82 -7.15
C THR A 82 -2.58 6.01 -7.65
N VAL A 83 -1.59 5.75 -8.49
CA VAL A 83 -0.75 6.77 -9.13
C VAL A 83 -1.05 6.81 -10.61
N THR A 84 -1.32 7.99 -11.15
CA THR A 84 -1.56 8.19 -12.58
C THR A 84 -0.58 9.23 -13.12
N LEU A 85 0.20 8.83 -14.13
CA LEU A 85 1.07 9.69 -14.94
C LEU A 85 0.40 9.94 -16.28
N ARG A 86 0.10 11.20 -16.61
CA ARG A 86 -0.51 11.57 -17.89
C ARG A 86 0.43 12.39 -18.75
N SER A 87 0.47 12.08 -20.04
CA SER A 87 1.31 12.76 -21.01
C SER A 87 0.66 12.77 -22.40
N LYS A 88 0.79 13.89 -23.11
CA LYS A 88 0.35 14.02 -24.52
C LYS A 88 1.18 13.17 -25.49
N TYR A 89 2.41 12.87 -25.11
CA TYR A 89 3.40 12.22 -25.99
C TYR A 89 3.71 10.79 -25.58
N GLY A 90 3.00 10.26 -24.57
CA GLY A 90 3.30 8.97 -23.95
C GLY A 90 4.29 9.09 -22.80
N VAL A 91 4.55 7.95 -22.17
CA VAL A 91 5.47 7.81 -21.04
C VAL A 91 6.64 6.95 -21.50
N ASP A 92 7.83 7.53 -21.55
CA ASP A 92 9.07 6.83 -21.92
C ASP A 92 9.93 6.61 -20.69
N ILE A 93 10.30 5.36 -20.43
CA ILE A 93 11.08 4.94 -19.27
C ILE A 93 12.36 4.30 -19.79
N THR A 94 13.43 5.09 -19.74
CA THR A 94 14.74 4.77 -20.29
C THR A 94 15.57 3.97 -19.30
N ALA A 95 16.55 3.21 -19.81
CA ALA A 95 17.41 2.34 -19.00
C ALA A 95 18.12 3.03 -17.82
N ASN A 96 18.28 4.36 -17.83
CA ASN A 96 18.92 5.13 -16.77
C ASN A 96 17.98 5.44 -15.59
N GLN A 97 16.67 5.34 -15.77
CA GLN A 97 15.68 5.61 -14.72
C GLN A 97 15.45 4.37 -13.85
N LYS A 98 16.51 3.82 -13.26
CA LYS A 98 16.48 2.56 -12.49
C LYS A 98 15.49 2.61 -11.33
N GLN A 99 15.40 3.75 -10.64
CA GLN A 99 14.43 3.94 -9.56
C GLN A 99 12.99 3.87 -10.06
N MET A 100 12.68 4.43 -11.22
CA MET A 100 11.35 4.32 -11.82
C MET A 100 11.03 2.86 -12.21
N HIS A 101 12.02 2.10 -12.69
CA HIS A 101 11.84 0.66 -12.93
C HIS A 101 11.46 -0.08 -11.64
N MET A 102 12.12 0.26 -10.50
CA MET A 102 11.76 -0.32 -9.21
C MET A 102 10.35 0.10 -8.79
N ALA A 103 9.99 1.38 -8.92
CA ALA A 103 8.65 1.86 -8.60
C ALA A 103 7.57 1.09 -9.37
N ILE A 104 7.78 0.86 -10.67
CA ILE A 104 6.85 0.05 -11.48
C ILE A 104 6.81 -1.40 -11.03
N ALA A 105 7.96 -1.99 -10.70
CA ALA A 105 8.02 -3.38 -10.24
C ALA A 105 7.32 -3.61 -8.89
N PHE A 106 7.18 -2.57 -8.06
CA PHE A 106 6.41 -2.62 -6.81
C PHE A 106 4.89 -2.48 -7.00
N ALA A 107 4.42 -2.12 -8.20
CA ALA A 107 2.99 -1.96 -8.44
C ALA A 107 2.30 -3.32 -8.55
N ASP A 108 1.21 -3.51 -7.81
CA ASP A 108 0.37 -4.70 -7.90
C ASP A 108 -0.42 -4.74 -9.21
N HIS A 109 -0.72 -3.55 -9.76
CA HIS A 109 -1.41 -3.42 -11.03
C HIS A 109 -0.85 -2.26 -11.84
N ILE A 110 -0.59 -2.54 -13.12
CA ILE A 110 -0.06 -1.61 -14.10
C ILE A 110 -1.05 -1.55 -15.27
N ALA A 111 -1.56 -0.35 -15.57
CA ALA A 111 -2.42 -0.12 -16.72
C ALA A 111 -1.93 1.03 -17.59
N VAL A 112 -2.10 0.89 -18.90
CA VAL A 112 -1.82 1.95 -19.88
C VAL A 112 -3.09 2.20 -20.66
N ASN A 113 -3.60 3.43 -20.60
CA ASN A 113 -4.87 3.81 -21.20
C ASN A 113 -4.73 5.02 -22.12
N LYS A 114 -5.53 5.05 -23.18
CA LYS A 114 -5.82 6.24 -23.98
C LYS A 114 -7.33 6.32 -24.16
N TRP A 115 -7.96 7.24 -23.45
CA TRP A 115 -9.40 7.37 -23.47
C TRP A 115 -9.88 7.99 -24.79
N SER A 116 -11.04 7.55 -25.27
CA SER A 116 -11.64 8.11 -26.49
C SER A 116 -11.90 9.60 -26.31
N GLY A 117 -11.34 10.43 -27.20
CA GLY A 117 -11.43 11.88 -27.13
C GLY A 117 -10.44 12.55 -26.16
N ALA A 118 -9.57 11.79 -25.49
CA ALA A 118 -8.46 12.33 -24.73
C ALA A 118 -7.21 12.48 -25.61
N ASP A 119 -6.54 13.63 -25.46
CA ASP A 119 -5.27 13.93 -26.12
C ASP A 119 -4.05 13.35 -25.38
N GLU A 120 -4.28 12.74 -24.21
CA GLU A 120 -3.24 12.23 -23.32
C GLU A 120 -3.32 10.71 -23.19
N VAL A 121 -2.15 10.10 -22.98
CA VAL A 121 -1.98 8.72 -22.55
C VAL A 121 -1.78 8.71 -21.05
N GLU A 122 -2.36 7.74 -20.37
CA GLU A 122 -2.27 7.55 -18.92
C GLU A 122 -1.53 6.24 -18.60
N LEU A 123 -0.48 6.32 -17.78
CA LEU A 123 0.10 5.18 -17.09
C LEU A 123 -0.40 5.19 -15.64
N THR A 124 -1.08 4.13 -15.24
CA THR A 124 -1.61 3.96 -13.88
C THR A 124 -0.87 2.83 -13.17
N LEU A 125 -0.41 3.10 -11.95
CA LEU A 125 0.27 2.17 -11.05
C LEU A 125 -0.52 2.12 -9.75
N ILE A 126 -0.95 0.92 -9.33
CA ILE A 126 -1.67 0.72 -8.08
C ILE A 126 -0.77 -0.02 -7.11
N TYR A 127 -0.70 0.50 -5.88
CA TYR A 127 0.06 -0.06 -4.77
C TYR A 127 -0.91 -0.35 -3.63
N GLY A 128 -1.18 -1.63 -3.40
CA GLY A 128 -1.95 -2.15 -2.30
C GLY A 128 -1.12 -2.22 -1.01
N ILE A 129 -1.83 -2.26 0.11
CA ILE A 129 -1.20 -2.58 1.40
C ILE A 129 -0.84 -4.07 1.37
N PRO A 130 0.43 -4.45 1.63
CA PRO A 130 0.81 -5.85 1.69
C PRO A 130 -0.03 -6.61 2.71
N GLU A 131 -0.57 -7.76 2.31
CA GLU A 131 -1.16 -8.70 3.28
C GLU A 131 -0.04 -9.27 4.16
N GLU A 132 -0.30 -9.44 5.45
CA GLU A 132 0.60 -10.19 6.34
C GLU A 132 0.32 -11.67 6.12
N ASP A 133 1.26 -12.41 5.52
CA ASP A 133 1.23 -13.89 5.38
C ASP A 133 1.21 -14.61 6.74
#